data_AF-A0AAX6NDP1-F1
#
_entry.id   AF-A0AAX6NDP1-F1
#
_cell.length_a   1.000
_cell.length_b   1.000
_cell.length_c   1.000
_cell.angle_alpha   90.00
_cell.angle_beta   90.00
_cell.angle_gamma   90.00
#
_symmetry.space_group_name_H-M   'P 1'
#
loop_
_entity.id
_entity.type
_entity.pdbx_description
1 polymer ?
#
loop_
_entity_poly.entity_id
_entity_poly.type
_entity_poly.pdbx_seq_one_letter_code
_entity_poly.pdbx_strand_id
1 'polypeptide(L)' 'MLNFFKKKKIVIRLNTRYYNLTDLKKALVKHFGEEGKSCEIIDQHTIEVDGQKYTVFEKTISMFGVPTQRVVLKEV' A
#
# COMPACT_ATOMS: atom_id res chain seq x y z
N MET A 1 5.85 13.37 -29.06
CA MET A 1 6.22 12.13 -28.33
C MET A 1 5.27 12.02 -27.15
N LEU A 2 4.25 11.16 -27.21
CA LEU A 2 3.27 11.02 -26.13
C LEU A 2 3.91 10.17 -25.02
N ASN A 3 4.46 10.81 -23.98
CA ASN A 3 4.92 10.07 -22.81
C ASN A 3 3.70 9.59 -22.01
N PHE A 4 3.30 8.35 -22.27
CA PHE A 4 2.34 7.61 -21.46
C PHE A 4 3.04 7.20 -20.16
N PHE A 5 3.30 8.14 -19.25
CA PHE A 5 3.86 7.84 -17.94
C PHE A 5 2.87 6.95 -17.18
N LYS A 6 3.17 5.65 -17.13
CA LYS A 6 2.35 4.66 -16.44
C LYS A 6 2.44 4.96 -14.94
N LYS A 7 1.32 5.36 -14.34
CA LYS A 7 1.21 5.57 -12.89
C LYS A 7 1.82 4.39 -12.12
N LYS A 8 2.68 4.71 -11.15
CA LYS A 8 3.42 3.73 -10.35
C LYS A 8 2.44 2.90 -9.53
N LYS A 9 2.72 1.61 -9.42
CA LYS A 9 1.95 0.65 -8.64
C LYS A 9 2.87 -0.19 -7.78
N ILE A 10 2.61 -0.25 -6.49
CA ILE A 10 3.34 -1.07 -5.52
C ILE A 10 2.38 -2.12 -4.96
N VAL A 11 2.84 -3.37 -4.83
CA VAL A 11 2.05 -4.46 -4.23
C VAL A 11 2.82 -5.03 -3.04
N ILE A 12 2.21 -4.95 -1.86
CA ILE A 12 2.83 -5.35 -0.60
C ILE A 12 2.06 -6.53 -0.01
N ARG A 13 2.80 -7.44 0.63
CA ARG A 13 2.24 -8.43 1.55
C ARG A 13 2.68 -8.07 2.95
N LEU A 14 1.72 -7.85 3.84
CA LEU A 14 1.99 -7.75 5.26
C LEU A 14 1.88 -9.15 5.89
N ASN A 15 2.63 -9.38 6.96
CA ASN A 15 2.63 -10.65 7.67
C ASN A 15 1.31 -10.90 8.41
N THR A 16 0.66 -9.83 8.86
CA THR A 16 -0.63 -9.86 9.57
C THR A 16 -1.76 -9.44 8.64
N ARG A 17 -2.93 -10.07 8.80
CA ARG A 17 -4.17 -9.63 8.14
C ARG A 17 -4.82 -8.51 8.93
N TYR A 18 -5.18 -7.43 8.25
CA TYR A 18 -5.90 -6.30 8.82
C TYR A 18 -7.35 -6.28 8.32
N TYR A 19 -8.29 -5.89 9.20
CA TYR A 19 -9.73 -5.89 8.91
C TYR A 19 -10.32 -4.49 8.76
N ASN A 20 -9.52 -3.45 9.02
CA ASN A 20 -9.91 -2.07 8.80
C ASN A 20 -8.75 -1.29 8.20
N LEU A 21 -9.10 -0.25 7.43
CA LEU A 21 -8.14 0.54 6.67
C LEU A 21 -7.21 1.37 7.57
N THR A 22 -7.69 1.80 8.74
CA THR A 22 -6.89 2.59 9.68
C THR A 22 -5.69 1.80 10.20
N ASP A 23 -5.93 0.58 10.70
CA ASP A 23 -4.87 -0.28 11.22
C ASP A 23 -3.96 -0.77 10.08
N LEU A 24 -4.52 -1.02 8.90
CA LEU A 24 -3.71 -1.34 7.72
C LEU A 24 -2.74 -0.21 7.40
N LYS A 25 -3.19 1.05 7.38
CA LYS A 25 -2.31 2.19 7.07
C LYS A 25 -1.24 2.40 8.13
N LYS A 26 -1.56 2.22 9.42
CA LYS A 26 -0.54 2.25 10.49
C LYS A 26 0.52 1.17 10.27
N ALA A 27 0.11 -0.02 9.84
CA ALA A 27 1.03 -1.10 9.51
C ALA A 27 1.90 -0.79 8.28
N LEU A 28 1.36 -0.09 7.27
CA LEU A 28 2.13 0.37 6.12
C LEU A 28 3.18 1.41 6.53
N VAL A 29 2.84 2.37 7.40
CA VAL A 29 3.81 3.34 7.94
C VAL A 29 4.96 2.62 8.63
N LYS A 30 4.65 1.64 9.50
CA LYS A 30 5.67 0.84 10.16
C LYS A 30 6.52 0.05 9.16
N HIS A 31 5.88 -0.63 8.21
CA HIS A 31 6.56 -1.44 7.20
C HIS A 31 7.55 -0.61 6.36
N PHE A 32 7.13 0.57 5.88
CA PHE A 32 8.02 1.45 5.14
C PHE A 32 9.12 2.06 6.01
N GLY A 33 8.83 2.37 7.27
CA GLY A 33 9.86 2.80 8.23
C GLY A 33 10.93 1.73 8.47
N GLU A 34 10.54 0.46 8.55
CA GLU A 34 11.47 -0.68 8.63
C GLU A 34 12.31 -0.85 7.34
N GLU A 35 11.79 -0.41 6.18
CA GLU A 35 12.54 -0.33 4.92
C GLU A 35 13.38 0.96 4.77
N GLY A 36 13.40 1.84 5.78
CA GLY A 36 14.15 3.11 5.75
C GLY A 36 13.51 4.21 4.91
N LYS A 37 12.22 4.11 4.57
CA LYS A 37 11.46 5.11 3.81
C LYS A 37 10.60 5.97 4.72
N SER A 38 10.35 7.22 4.32
CA SER A 38 9.35 8.04 5.01
C SER A 38 7.96 7.59 4.57
N CYS A 39 7.02 7.49 5.51
CA CYS A 39 5.63 7.18 5.19
C CYS A 39 4.67 7.88 6.14
N GLU A 40 3.68 8.57 5.59
CA GLU A 40 2.69 9.33 6.36
C GLU A 40 1.26 9.06 5.86
N ILE A 41 0.28 9.15 6.77
CA ILE A 41 -1.13 9.03 6.42
C ILE A 41 -1.66 10.43 6.11
N ILE A 42 -2.13 10.64 4.88
CA ILE A 42 -2.58 11.95 4.41
C ILE A 42 -4.09 12.12 4.62
N ASP A 43 -4.87 11.10 4.28
CA ASP A 43 -6.31 11.12 4.42
C ASP A 43 -6.88 9.70 4.62
N GLN A 44 -8.20 9.55 4.48
CA GLN A 44 -8.90 8.27 4.63
C GLN A 44 -8.32 7.15 3.75
N HIS A 45 -7.97 7.42 2.50
CA HIS A 45 -7.52 6.42 1.53
C HIS A 45 -6.10 6.64 1.01
N THR A 46 -5.43 7.74 1.39
CA THR A 46 -4.13 8.13 0.86
C THR A 46 -3.03 8.03 1.90
N ILE A 47 -1.88 7.50 1.47
CA ILE A 47 -0.59 7.62 2.17
C ILE A 47 0.42 8.31 1.26
N GLU A 48 1.43 8.92 1.85
CA GLU A 48 2.60 9.45 1.15
C GLU A 48 3.82 8.62 1.53
N VAL A 49 4.63 8.22 0.54
CA VAL A 49 5.87 7.46 0.73
C VAL A 49 6.99 8.14 -0.05
N ASP A 50 8.05 8.57 0.64
CA ASP A 50 9.17 9.35 0.06
C ASP A 50 8.71 10.53 -0.81
N GLY A 51 7.69 11.27 -0.35
CA GLY A 51 7.11 12.41 -1.06
C GLY A 51 6.14 12.07 -2.19
N GLN A 52 5.91 10.78 -2.49
CA GLN A 52 4.96 10.34 -3.50
C GLN A 52 3.65 9.86 -2.88
N LYS A 53 2.52 10.38 -3.35
CA LYS A 53 1.18 10.00 -2.85
C LYS A 53 0.62 8.78 -3.55
N TYR A 54 0.01 7.90 -2.76
CA TYR A 54 -0.66 6.69 -3.23
C TYR A 54 -2.02 6.49 -2.56
N THR A 55 -3.01 6.10 -3.35
CA THR A 55 -4.25 5.52 -2.85
C THR A 55 -4.03 4.07 -2.44
N VAL A 56 -4.49 3.71 -1.24
CA VAL A 56 -4.40 2.38 -0.65
C VAL A 56 -5.62 1.55 -1.03
N PHE A 57 -5.38 0.39 -1.65
CA PHE A 57 -6.40 -0.61 -1.93
C PHE A 57 -6.02 -1.95 -1.31
N GLU A 58 -7.03 -2.76 -1.00
CA GLU A 58 -6.86 -4.11 -0.52
C GLU A 58 -7.41 -5.13 -1.51
N LYS A 59 -6.74 -6.26 -1.63
CA LYS A 59 -7.25 -7.45 -2.32
C LYS A 59 -6.98 -8.68 -1.49
N THR A 60 -7.97 -9.58 -1.42
CA THR A 60 -7.73 -10.96 -0.96
C THR A 60 -7.59 -11.85 -2.19
N ILE A 61 -6.51 -12.61 -2.25
CA ILE A 61 -6.24 -13.59 -3.31
C ILE A 61 -6.09 -14.98 -2.69
N SER A 62 -6.44 -16.03 -3.43
CA SER A 62 -6.11 -17.40 -3.02
C SER A 62 -4.67 -17.69 -3.44
N MET A 63 -3.82 -18.04 -2.48
CA MET A 63 -2.49 -18.56 -2.74
C MET A 63 -2.42 -19.99 -2.21
N PHE A 64 -2.38 -20.98 -3.11
CA PHE A 64 -2.36 -22.41 -2.76
C PHE A 64 -3.51 -22.82 -1.82
N GLY A 65 -4.71 -22.25 -2.05
CA GLY A 65 -5.89 -22.50 -1.21
C GLY A 65 -5.96 -21.65 0.07
N VAL A 66 -4.94 -20.84 0.37
CA VAL A 66 -4.92 -19.97 1.56
C VAL A 66 -5.29 -18.54 1.18
N PRO A 67 -6.35 -17.95 1.77
CA PRO A 67 -6.72 -16.54 1.55
C PRO A 67 -5.63 -15.59 2.06
N THR A 68 -4.94 -14.91 1.14
CA THR A 68 -3.84 -13.99 1.43
C THR A 68 -4.22 -12.56 1.10
N GLN A 69 -4.05 -11.64 2.05
CA GLN A 69 -4.26 -10.21 1.85
C GLN A 69 -3.08 -9.60 1.09
N ARG A 70 -3.37 -8.71 0.14
CA ARG A 70 -2.42 -7.90 -0.59
C ARG A 70 -2.85 -6.45 -0.51
N VAL A 71 -1.89 -5.57 -0.24
CA VAL A 71 -2.07 -4.13 -0.34
C VAL A 71 -1.60 -3.69 -1.72
N VAL A 72 -2.41 -2.88 -2.39
CA VAL A 72 -2.08 -2.29 -3.69
C VAL A 72 -2.06 -0.78 -3.53
N LEU A 73 -0.89 -0.19 -3.71
CA LEU A 73 -0.72 1.26 -3.74
C LEU A 73 -0.74 1.70 -5.20
N LYS A 74 -1.62 2.64 -5.54
CA LYS A 74 -1.65 3.27 -6.86
C LYS A 74 -1.33 4.75 -6.70
N GLU A 75 -0.39 5.23 -7.50
CA GLU A 75 -0.05 6.64 -7.54
C GLU A 75 -1.30 7.49 -7.85
N VAL A 76 -1.45 8.60 -7.11
CA VAL A 76 -2.55 9.56 -7.29
C VAL A 76 -2.44 10.27 -8.62
#